data_AF-A0A2W6F2K0-F1
#
_entry.id   AF-A0A2W6F2K0-F1
#
_cell.length_a   1.000
_cell.length_b   1.000
_cell.length_c   1.000
_cell.angle_alpha   90.00
_cell.angle_beta   90.00
_cell.angle_gamma   90.00
#
_symmetry.space_group_name_H-M   'P 1'
#
loop_
_entity.id
_entity.type
_entity.pdbx_description
1 polymer ?
#
loop_
_entity_poly.entity_id
_entity_poly.type
_entity_poly.pdbx_seq_one_letter_code
_entity_poly.pdbx_strand_id
1 'polypeptide(L)'
;MGRAGGLVAGYGEAMSDLDREAPTLEALTARLAELDPEQAARIRVEPAPLAPEPSNAAAPPPVYASFSDFLAKTTPGQRLAWCRTKAKKANGERLMSPAPEHRITAADVATILMTARGRCAHCGSLAVERRPSNPANGAPLPWEHVGRRIGSLGHVVARFHGGTNTPDNLAWSCLWCNTWQSERIPGATDRGGYHPEGD
;
A
#
# COMPACT_ATOMS: atom_id res chain seq x y z
N MET A 1 -16.27 27.80 49.01
CA MET A 1 -17.56 27.15 48.67
C MET A 1 -17.96 27.62 47.27
N GLY A 2 -18.23 26.70 46.34
CA GLY A 2 -18.92 27.02 45.07
C GLY A 2 -18.29 26.45 43.79
N ARG A 3 -18.78 25.25 43.39
CA ARG A 3 -19.05 24.71 42.02
C ARG A 3 -17.92 24.72 40.96
N ALA A 4 -17.43 23.58 40.49
CA ALA A 4 -18.04 22.57 39.59
C ALA A 4 -17.95 22.92 38.09
N GLY A 5 -17.46 21.95 37.30
CA GLY A 5 -17.85 21.75 35.90
C GLY A 5 -16.93 22.35 34.83
N GLY A 6 -16.44 21.50 33.93
CA GLY A 6 -15.73 21.88 32.70
C GLY A 6 -15.12 20.63 32.04
N LEU A 7 -15.96 19.65 31.67
CA LEU A 7 -16.37 19.40 30.27
C LEU A 7 -15.22 18.91 29.38
N VAL A 8 -15.25 17.60 29.15
CA VAL A 8 -14.72 16.92 27.96
C VAL A 8 -15.42 17.49 26.72
N ALA A 9 -14.69 17.97 25.73
CA ALA A 9 -15.08 17.94 24.31
C ALA A 9 -14.00 18.63 23.47
N GLY A 10 -13.48 17.95 22.45
CA GLY A 10 -12.57 18.58 21.49
C GLY A 10 -11.73 17.65 20.61
N TYR A 11 -11.90 16.32 20.65
CA TYR A 11 -11.38 15.46 19.57
C TYR A 11 -12.48 15.28 18.52
N GLY A 12 -12.68 16.32 17.73
CA GLY A 12 -13.69 16.35 16.68
C GLY A 12 -13.49 17.50 15.70
N GLU A 13 -12.24 17.94 15.51
CA GLU A 13 -11.93 18.75 14.33
C GLU A 13 -11.86 17.83 13.12
N ALA A 14 -12.62 18.20 12.10
CA ALA A 14 -12.79 17.50 10.85
C ALA A 14 -11.43 17.06 10.29
N MET A 15 -11.23 15.74 10.23
CA MET A 15 -10.25 15.16 9.30
C MET A 15 -10.57 15.74 7.94
N SER A 16 -9.64 16.51 7.38
CA SER A 16 -9.85 17.19 6.12
C SER A 16 -10.13 16.15 5.04
N ASP A 17 -10.90 16.50 4.01
CA ASP A 17 -11.12 15.60 2.85
C ASP A 17 -9.80 15.22 2.13
N LEU A 18 -8.68 15.87 2.48
CA LEU A 18 -7.33 15.56 2.03
C LEU A 18 -6.66 14.42 2.83
N ASP A 19 -7.11 14.16 4.07
CA ASP A 19 -6.58 13.08 4.92
C ASP A 19 -7.15 11.71 4.56
N ARG A 20 -8.26 11.68 3.82
CA ARG A 20 -9.00 10.47 3.51
C ARG A 20 -8.61 9.92 2.15
N GLU A 21 -7.44 9.30 2.00
CA GLU A 21 -6.94 8.84 0.67
C GLU A 21 -7.84 7.80 -0.05
N ALA A 22 -8.88 7.26 0.61
CA ALA A 22 -9.84 6.32 0.06
C ALA A 22 -11.18 7.00 -0.29
N PRO A 23 -11.81 6.67 -1.45
CA PRO A 23 -13.09 7.26 -1.85
C PRO A 23 -14.23 6.84 -0.91
N THR A 24 -15.21 7.73 -0.72
CA THR A 24 -16.44 7.42 0.03
C THR A 24 -17.33 6.45 -0.76
N LEU A 25 -18.22 5.73 -0.07
CA LEU A 25 -19.21 4.85 -0.72
C LEU A 25 -20.12 5.63 -1.68
N GLU A 26 -20.45 6.87 -1.32
CA GLU A 26 -21.22 7.79 -2.16
C GLU A 26 -20.46 8.12 -3.45
N ALA A 27 -19.19 8.53 -3.35
CA ALA A 27 -18.35 8.83 -4.51
C ALA A 27 -18.18 7.60 -5.43
N LEU A 28 -17.99 6.41 -4.85
CA LEU A 28 -17.95 5.14 -5.59
C LEU A 28 -19.27 4.89 -6.34
N THR A 29 -20.40 5.07 -5.67
CA THR A 29 -21.73 4.85 -6.26
C THR A 29 -22.00 5.81 -7.41
N ALA A 30 -21.70 7.10 -7.22
CA ALA A 30 -21.81 8.11 -8.26
C ALA A 30 -20.96 7.74 -9.49
N ARG A 31 -19.71 7.33 -9.28
CA ARG A 31 -18.82 6.96 -10.39
C ARG A 31 -19.31 5.75 -11.18
N LEU A 32 -19.88 4.75 -10.52
CA LEU A 32 -20.41 3.56 -11.20
C LEU A 32 -21.63 3.88 -12.06
N ALA A 33 -22.43 4.87 -11.65
CA ALA A 33 -23.58 5.32 -12.42
C ALA A 33 -23.19 6.03 -13.74
N GLU A 34 -21.96 6.52 -13.85
CA GLU A 34 -21.41 7.15 -15.06
C GLU A 34 -20.78 6.15 -16.04
N LEU A 35 -20.58 4.89 -15.63
CA LEU A 35 -19.96 3.87 -16.48
C LEU A 35 -21.02 3.16 -17.35
N ASP A 36 -20.58 2.65 -18.50
CA ASP A 36 -21.41 1.76 -19.30
C ASP A 36 -21.87 0.55 -18.47
N PRO A 37 -23.12 0.07 -18.61
CA PRO A 37 -23.66 -1.00 -17.78
C PRO A 37 -22.81 -2.29 -17.79
N GLU A 38 -22.19 -2.62 -18.93
CA GLU A 38 -21.29 -3.77 -19.05
C GLU A 38 -19.97 -3.57 -18.28
N GLN A 39 -19.46 -2.34 -18.23
CA GLN A 39 -18.27 -2.00 -17.45
C GLN A 39 -18.58 -1.99 -15.95
N ALA A 40 -19.71 -1.38 -15.57
CA ALA A 40 -20.20 -1.34 -14.20
C ALA A 40 -20.42 -2.77 -13.63
N ALA A 41 -21.03 -3.66 -14.42
CA ALA A 41 -21.29 -5.05 -14.02
C ALA A 41 -20.00 -5.88 -13.77
N ARG A 42 -18.87 -5.48 -14.35
CA ARG A 42 -17.57 -6.13 -14.12
C ARG A 42 -16.88 -5.65 -12.86
N ILE A 43 -17.34 -4.56 -12.26
CA ILE A 43 -16.75 -3.96 -11.06
C ILE A 43 -17.51 -4.46 -9.83
N ARG A 44 -16.83 -5.27 -9.01
CA ARG A 44 -17.33 -5.62 -7.67
C ARG A 44 -16.91 -4.52 -6.69
N VAL A 45 -17.89 -3.90 -6.07
CA VAL A 45 -17.69 -2.78 -5.13
C VAL A 45 -17.88 -3.33 -3.74
N GLU A 46 -16.93 -4.16 -3.32
CA GLU A 46 -16.78 -4.52 -1.92
C GLU A 46 -15.68 -3.63 -1.36
N PRO A 47 -16.00 -2.71 -0.42
CA PRO A 47 -14.97 -1.94 0.25
C PRO A 47 -13.96 -2.90 0.85
N ALA A 48 -12.67 -2.62 0.69
CA ALA A 48 -11.66 -3.31 1.49
C ALA A 48 -12.07 -3.16 2.95
N PRO A 49 -12.03 -4.25 3.76
CA PRO A 49 -12.44 -4.16 5.14
C PRO A 49 -11.57 -3.12 5.85
N LEU A 50 -12.20 -2.26 6.67
CA LEU A 50 -11.52 -1.16 7.36
C LEU A 50 -10.34 -1.62 8.22
N ALA A 51 -10.46 -2.84 8.74
CA ALA A 51 -9.40 -3.58 9.36
C ALA A 51 -9.44 -5.03 8.88
N PRO A 52 -8.30 -5.68 8.70
CA PRO A 52 -8.24 -7.09 8.34
C PRO A 52 -8.78 -7.99 9.44
N GLU A 53 -9.33 -9.12 9.05
CA GLU A 53 -9.69 -10.16 10.02
C GLU A 53 -8.44 -10.63 10.80
N PRO A 54 -8.58 -10.92 12.10
CA PRO A 54 -7.50 -11.49 12.89
C PRO A 54 -7.13 -12.86 12.32
N SER A 55 -5.94 -12.96 11.73
CA SER A 55 -5.36 -14.24 11.32
C SER A 55 -4.49 -14.76 12.47
N ASN A 56 -4.80 -15.96 12.95
CA ASN A 56 -3.97 -16.66 13.94
C ASN A 56 -2.79 -17.41 13.31
N ALA A 57 -2.56 -17.27 12.00
CA ALA A 57 -1.44 -17.92 11.35
C ALA A 57 -0.13 -17.28 11.77
N ALA A 58 0.78 -18.08 12.32
CA ALA A 58 2.14 -17.62 12.55
C ALA A 58 2.79 -17.22 11.21
N ALA A 59 3.40 -16.04 11.16
CA ALA A 59 4.11 -15.60 9.98
C ALA A 59 5.30 -16.55 9.72
N PRO A 60 5.52 -17.03 8.49
CA PRO A 60 6.73 -17.76 8.17
C PRO A 60 7.95 -16.86 8.38
N PRO A 61 9.14 -17.43 8.57
CA PRO A 61 10.39 -16.68 8.64
C PRO A 61 10.56 -15.75 7.43
N PRO A 62 11.22 -14.59 7.59
CA PRO A 62 11.52 -13.71 6.48
C PRO A 62 12.45 -14.39 5.47
N VAL A 63 12.21 -14.15 4.18
CA VAL A 63 13.04 -14.71 3.08
C VAL A 63 14.40 -14.01 3.01
N TYR A 64 14.40 -12.72 3.37
CA TYR A 64 15.57 -11.86 3.35
C TYR A 64 15.82 -11.28 4.74
N ALA A 65 17.04 -11.47 5.25
CA ALA A 65 17.43 -11.02 6.59
C ALA A 65 17.82 -9.54 6.64
N SER A 66 18.11 -8.92 5.50
CA SER A 66 18.45 -7.49 5.39
C SER A 66 18.27 -7.02 3.95
N PHE A 67 18.40 -5.71 3.71
CA PHE A 67 18.43 -5.21 2.33
C PHE A 67 19.65 -5.73 1.57
N SER A 68 20.80 -5.83 2.23
CA SER A 68 22.02 -6.42 1.64
C SER A 68 21.83 -7.90 1.27
N ASP A 69 21.17 -8.69 2.13
CA ASP A 69 20.82 -10.08 1.81
C ASP A 69 19.88 -10.18 0.60
N PHE A 70 18.90 -9.28 0.50
CA PHE A 70 18.05 -9.16 -0.70
C PHE A 70 18.85 -8.85 -1.96
N LEU A 71 19.82 -7.93 -1.89
CA LEU A 71 20.67 -7.60 -3.02
C LEU A 71 21.58 -8.76 -3.43
N ALA A 72 22.10 -9.53 -2.46
CA ALA A 72 22.95 -10.69 -2.70
C ALA A 72 22.18 -11.89 -3.30
N LYS A 73 20.95 -12.12 -2.87
CA LYS A 73 20.09 -13.23 -3.33
C LYS A 73 19.31 -12.95 -4.60
N THR A 74 19.36 -11.71 -5.11
CA THR A 74 18.65 -11.33 -6.34
C THR A 74 19.60 -10.72 -7.37
N THR A 75 19.25 -10.83 -8.65
CA THR A 75 20.00 -10.17 -9.73
C THR A 75 19.39 -8.80 -10.05
N PRO A 76 20.16 -7.86 -10.62
CA PRO A 76 19.62 -6.59 -11.13
C PRO A 76 18.44 -6.79 -12.09
N GLY A 77 18.52 -7.80 -12.97
CA GLY A 77 17.44 -8.13 -13.91
C GLY A 77 16.16 -8.60 -13.21
N GLN A 78 16.26 -9.42 -12.17
CA GLN A 78 15.11 -9.86 -11.37
C GLN A 78 14.43 -8.68 -10.65
N ARG A 79 15.24 -7.77 -10.08
CA ARG A 79 14.74 -6.56 -9.41
C ARG A 79 14.03 -5.63 -10.40
N LEU A 80 14.63 -5.40 -11.58
CA LEU A 80 14.03 -4.56 -12.62
C LEU A 80 12.73 -5.17 -13.17
N ALA A 81 12.69 -6.48 -13.38
CA ALA A 81 11.47 -7.18 -13.80
C ALA A 81 10.35 -7.04 -12.75
N TRP A 82 10.69 -7.09 -11.46
CA TRP A 82 9.73 -6.85 -10.38
C TRP A 82 9.26 -5.40 -10.33
N CYS A 83 10.17 -4.44 -10.52
CA CYS A 83 9.81 -3.01 -10.59
C CYS A 83 8.91 -2.71 -11.79
N ARG A 84 9.10 -3.41 -12.92
CA ARG A 84 8.24 -3.29 -14.11
C ARG A 84 6.78 -3.64 -13.81
N THR A 85 6.51 -4.67 -13.02
CA THR A 85 5.11 -5.04 -12.68
C THR A 85 4.44 -3.97 -11.82
N LYS A 86 5.19 -3.33 -10.92
CA LYS A 86 4.72 -2.21 -10.09
C LYS A 86 4.47 -0.96 -10.93
N ALA A 87 5.40 -0.61 -11.82
CA ALA A 87 5.22 0.50 -12.75
C ALA A 87 3.97 0.29 -13.64
N LYS A 88 3.79 -0.93 -14.19
CA LYS A 88 2.59 -1.27 -14.95
C LYS A 88 1.31 -1.07 -14.13
N LYS A 89 1.30 -1.48 -12.87
CA LYS A 89 0.13 -1.28 -11.97
C LYS A 89 -0.10 0.20 -11.66
N ALA A 90 0.95 0.99 -11.41
CA ALA A 90 0.83 2.41 -11.10
C ALA A 90 0.34 3.25 -12.29
N ASN A 91 0.78 2.90 -13.50
CA ASN A 91 0.37 3.54 -14.76
C ASN A 91 -1.02 3.09 -15.26
N GLY A 92 -1.63 2.10 -14.61
CA GLY A 92 -2.95 1.60 -15.01
C GLY A 92 -4.07 2.57 -14.64
N GLU A 93 -5.18 2.45 -15.35
CA GLU A 93 -6.45 3.03 -14.96
C GLU A 93 -6.93 2.42 -13.63
N ARG A 94 -7.61 3.22 -12.82
CA ARG A 94 -8.25 2.81 -11.58
C ARG A 94 -9.73 3.15 -11.65
N LEU A 95 -10.53 2.48 -10.81
CA LEU A 95 -11.97 2.72 -10.73
C LEU A 95 -12.30 4.22 -10.58
N MET A 96 -11.57 4.90 -9.70
CA MET A 96 -11.80 6.30 -9.34
C MET A 96 -10.80 7.27 -9.97
N SER A 97 -9.95 6.82 -10.90
CA SER A 97 -8.95 7.69 -11.53
C SER A 97 -8.56 7.15 -12.91
N PRO A 98 -8.53 7.98 -13.97
CA PRO A 98 -8.14 7.54 -15.32
C PRO A 98 -6.68 7.07 -15.37
N ALA A 99 -6.14 6.74 -16.53
CA ALA A 99 -4.69 6.55 -16.66
C ALA A 99 -3.97 7.87 -16.31
N PRO A 100 -2.82 7.84 -15.62
CA PRO A 100 -2.08 9.07 -15.33
C PRO A 100 -1.44 9.60 -16.61
N GLU A 101 -1.41 10.93 -16.75
CA GLU A 101 -0.70 11.61 -17.84
C GLU A 101 0.81 11.29 -17.79
N HIS A 102 1.40 11.38 -16.60
CA HIS A 102 2.78 10.99 -16.38
C HIS A 102 2.88 9.49 -16.09
N ARG A 103 3.68 8.78 -16.88
CA ARG A 103 3.95 7.35 -16.71
C ARG A 103 5.34 7.12 -16.17
N ILE A 104 5.43 6.36 -15.09
CA ILE A 104 6.71 5.94 -14.52
C ILE A 104 7.24 4.70 -15.22
N THR A 105 8.55 4.56 -15.24
CA THR A 105 9.28 3.42 -15.77
C THR A 105 9.63 2.43 -14.65
N ALA A 106 10.13 1.25 -15.04
CA ALA A 106 10.69 0.31 -14.09
C ALA A 106 11.95 0.87 -13.39
N ALA A 107 12.69 1.76 -14.03
CA ALA A 107 13.89 2.39 -13.48
C ALA A 107 13.54 3.40 -12.38
N ASP A 108 12.45 4.15 -12.53
CA ASP A 108 11.96 5.07 -11.49
C ASP A 108 11.59 4.29 -10.23
N VAL A 109 10.84 3.20 -10.38
CA VAL A 109 10.47 2.33 -9.27
C VAL A 109 11.69 1.67 -8.63
N ALA A 110 12.68 1.26 -9.43
CA ALA A 110 13.93 0.71 -8.91
C ALA A 110 14.69 1.76 -8.09
N THR A 111 14.74 3.01 -8.55
CA THR A 111 15.36 4.12 -7.82
C THR A 111 14.67 4.34 -6.47
N ILE A 112 13.34 4.39 -6.44
CA ILE A 112 12.55 4.52 -5.21
C ILE A 112 12.85 3.37 -4.24
N LEU A 113 12.87 2.12 -4.73
CA LEU A 113 13.21 0.94 -3.93
C LEU A 113 14.62 1.04 -3.32
N MET A 114 15.61 1.41 -4.12
CA MET A 114 17.02 1.49 -3.69
C MET A 114 17.23 2.62 -2.70
N THR A 115 16.67 3.80 -2.95
CA THR A 115 16.72 4.95 -2.02
C THR A 115 16.08 4.61 -0.68
N ALA A 116 14.94 3.91 -0.70
CA ALA A 116 14.28 3.46 0.53
C ALA A 116 15.00 2.30 1.22
N ARG A 117 16.07 1.73 0.62
CA ARG A 117 16.70 0.47 1.06
C ARG A 117 15.68 -0.64 1.31
N GLY A 118 14.64 -0.71 0.48
CA GLY A 118 13.55 -1.67 0.63
C GLY A 118 12.63 -1.47 1.85
N ARG A 119 12.79 -0.39 2.62
CA ARG A 119 12.02 -0.14 3.84
C ARG A 119 10.74 0.61 3.54
N CYS A 120 9.65 0.19 4.18
CA CYS A 120 8.36 0.87 4.10
C CYS A 120 8.47 2.28 4.70
N ALA A 121 8.06 3.30 3.94
CA ALA A 121 8.06 4.69 4.40
C ALA A 121 7.19 4.96 5.63
N HIS A 122 6.22 4.08 5.93
CA HIS A 122 5.28 4.28 7.04
C HIS A 122 5.66 3.50 8.30
N CYS A 123 5.97 2.20 8.17
CA CYS A 123 6.25 1.35 9.33
C CYS A 123 7.72 0.97 9.49
N GLY A 124 8.59 1.29 8.52
CA GLY A 124 10.03 0.97 8.55
C GLY A 124 10.38 -0.50 8.29
N SER A 125 9.39 -1.38 8.11
CA SER A 125 9.59 -2.80 7.85
C SER A 125 10.31 -3.03 6.51
N LEU A 126 11.19 -4.02 6.45
CA LEU A 126 11.86 -4.48 5.23
C LEU A 126 10.82 -5.14 4.30
N ALA A 127 10.39 -4.38 3.30
CA ALA A 127 9.30 -4.73 2.41
C ALA A 127 9.84 -5.15 1.03
N VAL A 128 10.60 -6.25 0.97
CA VAL A 128 11.25 -6.72 -0.27
C VAL A 128 10.77 -8.09 -0.75
N GLU A 129 9.77 -8.67 -0.09
CA GLU A 129 9.17 -9.95 -0.47
C GLU A 129 8.06 -9.76 -1.52
N ARG A 130 7.74 -10.87 -2.21
CA ARG A 130 6.62 -10.93 -3.15
C ARG A 130 5.36 -11.40 -2.43
N ARG A 131 4.20 -10.97 -2.92
CA ARG A 131 2.93 -11.50 -2.44
C ARG A 131 2.85 -13.02 -2.74
N PRO A 132 2.44 -13.84 -1.77
CA PRO A 132 2.11 -15.24 -2.01
C PRO A 132 1.08 -15.39 -3.13
N SER A 133 1.35 -16.30 -4.07
CA SER A 133 0.50 -16.60 -5.21
C SER A 133 0.45 -18.10 -5.46
N ASN A 134 -0.70 -18.60 -5.88
CA ASN A 134 -0.90 -19.98 -6.28
C ASN A 134 -0.02 -20.29 -7.52
N PRO A 135 0.84 -21.31 -7.48
CA PRO A 135 1.76 -21.61 -8.58
C PRO A 135 1.06 -22.09 -9.85
N ALA A 136 -0.14 -22.67 -9.76
CA ALA A 136 -0.86 -23.21 -10.91
C ALA A 136 -1.54 -22.14 -11.77
N ASN A 137 -2.03 -21.05 -11.16
CA ASN A 137 -2.83 -20.03 -11.85
C ASN A 137 -2.43 -18.58 -11.52
N GLY A 138 -1.44 -18.36 -10.66
CA GLY A 138 -0.98 -17.04 -10.24
C GLY A 138 -1.93 -16.29 -9.30
N ALA A 139 -3.07 -16.90 -8.93
CA ALA A 139 -4.06 -16.26 -8.07
C ALA A 139 -3.44 -15.87 -6.72
N PRO A 140 -3.82 -14.72 -6.13
CA PRO A 140 -3.33 -14.33 -4.80
C PRO A 140 -3.71 -15.38 -3.75
N LEU A 141 -2.78 -15.70 -2.85
CA LEU A 141 -3.07 -16.43 -1.62
C LEU A 141 -3.24 -15.44 -0.45
N PRO A 142 -3.84 -15.85 0.68
CA PRO A 142 -3.86 -15.06 1.91
C PRO A 142 -2.43 -14.59 2.26
N TRP A 143 -2.30 -13.31 2.59
CA TRP A 143 -1.01 -12.64 2.72
C TRP A 143 -0.93 -11.77 3.98
N GLU A 144 -2.01 -11.68 4.75
CA GLU A 144 -2.18 -10.79 5.89
C GLU A 144 -1.07 -10.99 6.94
N HIS A 145 -0.65 -12.25 7.13
CA HIS A 145 0.39 -12.64 8.07
C HIS A 145 1.81 -12.22 7.64
N VAL A 146 2.03 -11.80 6.38
CA VAL A 146 3.32 -11.30 5.85
C VAL A 146 3.21 -9.94 5.17
N GLY A 147 2.06 -9.26 5.29
CA GLY A 147 1.74 -8.05 4.55
C GLY A 147 2.75 -6.93 4.72
N ARG A 148 3.40 -6.83 5.89
CA ARG A 148 4.43 -5.83 6.15
C ARG A 148 5.80 -6.12 5.51
N ARG A 149 6.02 -7.32 4.94
CA ARG A 149 7.23 -7.66 4.17
C ARG A 149 7.05 -7.61 2.67
N ILE A 150 5.80 -7.58 2.19
CA ILE A 150 5.54 -7.54 0.75
C ILE A 150 5.77 -6.12 0.25
N GLY A 151 6.73 -5.96 -0.67
CA GLY A 151 7.01 -4.66 -1.26
C GLY A 151 5.88 -4.17 -2.16
N SER A 152 5.55 -2.89 -2.10
CA SER A 152 4.56 -2.23 -2.94
C SER A 152 4.96 -0.77 -3.21
N LEU A 153 4.24 -0.13 -4.13
CA LEU A 153 4.43 1.28 -4.46
C LEU A 153 3.17 2.03 -4.02
N GLY A 154 3.34 2.98 -3.11
CA GLY A 154 2.28 3.87 -2.63
C GLY A 154 2.40 5.25 -3.28
N HIS A 155 1.26 5.95 -3.34
CA HIS A 155 1.23 7.37 -3.64
C HIS A 155 1.21 8.13 -2.31
N VAL A 156 1.99 9.21 -2.18
CA VAL A 156 1.99 10.07 -0.98
C VAL A 156 0.67 10.82 -0.88
N VAL A 157 0.28 11.47 -1.97
CA VAL A 157 -1.08 11.96 -2.20
C VAL A 157 -1.76 10.99 -3.17
N ALA A 158 -2.86 10.39 -2.76
CA ALA A 158 -3.58 9.45 -3.63
C ALA A 158 -4.10 10.12 -4.91
N ARG A 159 -4.09 9.36 -6.00
CA ARG A 159 -4.51 9.83 -7.34
C ARG A 159 -5.96 10.34 -7.38
N PHE A 160 -6.82 9.77 -6.54
CA PHE A 160 -8.20 10.23 -6.40
C PHE A 160 -8.30 11.66 -5.83
N HIS A 161 -7.34 12.08 -5.00
CA HIS A 161 -7.24 13.42 -4.43
C HIS A 161 -6.32 14.35 -5.24
N GLY A 162 -6.15 14.08 -6.54
CA GLY A 162 -5.29 14.90 -7.41
C GLY A 162 -3.80 14.58 -7.33
N GLY A 163 -3.40 13.52 -6.62
CA GLY A 163 -2.01 13.09 -6.59
C GLY A 163 -1.47 12.69 -7.97
N THR A 164 -0.30 13.21 -8.32
CA THR A 164 0.39 12.88 -9.58
C THR A 164 0.98 11.48 -9.55
N ASN A 165 1.37 10.96 -10.71
CA ASN A 165 2.10 9.69 -10.80
C ASN A 165 3.58 9.93 -11.10
N THR A 166 4.17 11.00 -10.54
CA THR A 166 5.58 11.37 -10.69
C THR A 166 6.41 10.79 -9.53
N PRO A 167 7.73 10.57 -9.70
CA PRO A 167 8.56 9.95 -8.66
C PRO A 167 8.54 10.62 -7.28
N ASP A 168 8.35 11.94 -7.23
CA ASP A 168 8.24 12.74 -6.00
C ASP A 168 6.95 12.49 -5.21
N ASN A 169 5.88 12.05 -5.86
CA ASN A 169 4.62 11.66 -5.19
C ASN A 169 4.55 10.14 -4.92
N LEU A 170 5.66 9.41 -5.06
CA LEU A 170 5.69 7.97 -4.90
C LEU A 170 6.60 7.55 -3.75
N ALA A 171 6.15 6.59 -2.96
CA ALA A 171 6.90 6.04 -1.85
C ALA A 171 6.95 4.51 -1.90
N TRP A 172 8.08 3.94 -1.48
CA TRP A 172 8.14 2.51 -1.21
C TRP A 172 7.36 2.20 0.07
N SER A 173 6.42 1.28 -0.02
CA SER A 173 5.56 0.91 1.12
C SER A 173 5.33 -0.58 1.15
N CYS A 174 5.16 -1.15 2.35
CA CYS A 174 4.68 -2.52 2.45
C CYS A 174 3.22 -2.61 1.99
N LEU A 175 2.81 -3.78 1.49
CA LEU A 175 1.46 -3.99 0.99
C LEU A 175 0.41 -3.71 2.08
N TRP A 176 0.69 -4.04 3.34
CA TRP A 176 -0.18 -3.76 4.48
C TRP A 176 -0.48 -2.26 4.63
N CYS A 177 0.53 -1.42 4.83
CA CYS A 177 0.37 0.03 4.99
C CYS A 177 -0.22 0.72 3.75
N ASN A 178 -0.03 0.13 2.57
CA ASN A 178 -0.62 0.63 1.32
C ASN A 178 -2.09 0.21 1.16
N THR A 179 -2.52 -0.87 1.83
CA THR A 179 -3.90 -1.38 1.79
C THR A 179 -4.74 -0.77 2.90
N TRP A 180 -4.22 -0.75 4.13
CA TRP A 180 -4.90 -0.26 5.33
C TRP A 180 -4.12 0.91 5.91
N GLN A 181 -4.55 2.12 5.58
CA GLN A 181 -3.83 3.34 5.92
C GLN A 181 -3.98 3.72 7.38
N SER A 182 -5.14 3.39 7.98
CA SER A 182 -5.39 3.45 9.42
C SER A 182 -4.43 2.58 10.23
N GLU A 183 -3.77 1.61 9.59
CA GLU A 183 -2.83 0.67 10.21
C GLU A 183 -1.35 1.03 9.95
N ARG A 184 -1.08 2.28 9.51
CA ARG A 184 0.26 2.84 9.33
C ARG A 184 0.88 3.19 10.68
N ILE A 185 1.51 2.20 11.29
CA ILE A 185 2.14 2.32 12.61
C ILE A 185 3.67 2.18 12.47
N PRO A 186 4.48 3.19 12.86
CA PRO A 186 5.93 3.09 12.89
C PRO A 186 6.43 1.90 13.73
N GLY A 187 7.40 1.15 13.23
CA GLY A 187 7.99 0.03 13.97
C GLY A 187 7.13 -1.23 14.09
N ALA A 188 5.95 -1.27 13.45
CA ALA A 188 5.00 -2.38 13.61
C ALA A 188 5.55 -3.73 13.11
N THR A 189 5.71 -4.68 14.04
CA THR A 189 6.22 -6.05 13.81
C THR A 189 5.11 -7.09 13.59
N ASP A 190 3.86 -6.72 13.84
CA ASP A 190 2.71 -7.54 13.51
C ASP A 190 2.63 -7.78 11.99
N ARG A 191 1.85 -8.80 11.59
CA ARG A 191 1.57 -9.04 10.16
C ARG A 191 2.86 -9.24 9.34
N GLY A 192 3.83 -9.85 10.02
CA GLY A 192 5.13 -10.22 9.51
C GLY A 192 6.16 -9.09 9.46
N GLY A 193 5.89 -7.92 10.05
CA GLY A 193 6.83 -6.79 10.06
C GLY A 193 8.22 -7.19 10.52
N TYR A 194 9.23 -6.75 9.79
CA TYR A 194 10.62 -7.16 10.01
C TYR A 194 11.56 -5.97 9.95
N HIS A 195 12.29 -5.75 11.05
CA HIS A 195 13.18 -4.60 11.25
C HIS A 195 14.55 -5.11 11.63
N PRO A 196 15.36 -5.55 10.65
CA PRO A 196 16.71 -5.97 10.94
C PRO A 196 17.49 -4.77 11.48
N GLU A 197 18.17 -4.99 12.62
CA GLU A 197 19.06 -4.02 13.23
C GLU A 197 20.26 -3.74 12.31
N GLY A 198 20.73 -2.50 12.28
CA GLY A 198 22.05 -2.16 11.74
C GLY A 198 22.18 -1.95 10.23
N ASP A 199 21.25 -1.21 9.62
CA ASP A 199 21.41 -0.69 8.25
C ASP A 199 21.81 0.78 8.20
#